data_AF-A0A3D1QBP7-F1
#
_entry.id   AF-A0A3D1QBP7-F1
#
_cell.length_a   1.000
_cell.length_b   1.000
_cell.length_c   1.000
_cell.angle_alpha   90.00
_cell.angle_beta   90.00
_cell.angle_gamma   90.00
#
_symmetry.space_group_name_H-M   'P 1'
#
loop_
_entity.id
_entity.type
_entity.pdbx_description
1 polymer ?
#
loop_
_entity_poly.entity_id
_entity_poly.type
_entity_poly.pdbx_seq_one_letter_code
_entity_poly.pdbx_strand_id
1 'polypeptide(L)'
;FLPDKAIDLIDEASSKVRLINYIVPDELKAKEAKLEELIKEKEEAINAQEYEKAAYMRDEEQRLKTEIENDRKEWVNQRNLTVGSVGEEEIASIVSNWTGVPVSKLAAEESERLVNLEEVLHQRV
;
A
#
# COMPACT_ATOMS: atom_id res chain seq x y z
N PHE A 1 -0.82 7.78 -33.48
CA PHE A 1 -1.38 6.97 -32.39
C PHE A 1 -0.20 6.61 -31.51
N LEU A 2 -0.09 7.08 -30.26
CA LEU A 2 -0.88 6.55 -29.16
C LEU A 2 -0.66 7.39 -27.87
N PRO A 3 -1.23 8.61 -27.74
CA PRO A 3 -1.29 9.29 -26.45
C PRO A 3 -2.41 8.71 -25.54
N ASP A 4 -3.48 8.20 -26.14
CA ASP A 4 -4.70 7.75 -25.44
C ASP A 4 -4.44 6.59 -24.46
N LYS A 5 -3.88 5.47 -24.94
CA LYS A 5 -3.58 4.32 -24.07
C LYS A 5 -2.49 4.58 -23.02
N ALA A 6 -1.59 5.52 -23.27
CA ALA A 6 -0.58 5.91 -22.30
C ALA A 6 -1.23 6.70 -21.15
N ILE A 7 -2.20 7.56 -21.47
CA ILE A 7 -3.01 8.28 -20.47
C ILE A 7 -3.88 7.29 -19.68
N ASP A 8 -4.49 6.30 -20.33
CA ASP A 8 -5.30 5.28 -19.65
C ASP A 8 -4.47 4.49 -18.61
N LEU A 9 -3.25 4.08 -18.97
CA LEU A 9 -2.34 3.38 -18.06
C LEU A 9 -1.92 4.26 -16.88
N ILE A 10 -1.65 5.54 -17.12
CA ILE A 10 -1.29 6.49 -16.06
C ILE A 10 -2.48 6.74 -15.13
N ASP A 11 -3.70 6.84 -15.66
CA ASP A 11 -4.91 7.07 -14.85
C ASP A 11 -5.26 5.84 -13.99
N GLU A 12 -5.13 4.64 -14.56
CA GLU A 12 -5.36 3.39 -13.82
C GLU A 12 -4.27 3.14 -12.77
N ALA A 13 -3.00 3.48 -13.08
CA ALA A 13 -1.91 3.45 -12.12
C ALA A 13 -2.14 4.43 -10.97
N SER A 14 -2.52 5.65 -11.29
CA SER A 14 -2.82 6.69 -10.31
C SER A 14 -3.99 6.29 -9.42
N SER A 15 -5.05 5.71 -9.99
CA SER A 15 -6.23 5.25 -9.25
C SER A 15 -5.93 4.02 -8.38
N LYS A 16 -5.10 3.08 -8.85
CA LYS A 16 -4.68 1.90 -8.08
C LYS A 16 -3.78 2.28 -6.90
N VAL A 17 -2.78 3.13 -7.13
CA VAL A 17 -1.92 3.68 -6.07
C VAL A 17 -2.77 4.45 -5.05
N ARG A 18 -3.75 5.22 -5.53
CA ARG A 18 -4.71 5.90 -4.66
C ARG A 18 -5.52 4.89 -3.83
N LEU A 19 -6.03 3.81 -4.41
CA LEU A 19 -6.84 2.83 -3.69
C LEU A 19 -6.03 2.12 -2.59
N ILE A 20 -4.82 1.66 -2.90
CA ILE A 20 -3.92 0.95 -1.97
C ILE A 20 -3.57 1.85 -0.78
N ASN A 21 -3.27 3.13 -1.05
CA ASN A 21 -2.92 4.11 -0.02
C ASN A 21 -4.10 4.54 0.87
N TYR A 22 -5.34 4.16 0.55
CA TYR A 22 -6.52 4.41 1.38
C TYR A 22 -6.88 3.22 2.29
N ILE A 23 -6.23 2.07 2.12
CA ILE A 23 -6.45 0.92 2.98
C ILE A 23 -5.74 1.16 4.30
N VAL A 24 -6.52 1.30 5.38
CA VAL A 24 -5.99 1.39 6.74
C VAL A 24 -5.22 0.11 7.06
N PRO A 25 -3.95 0.18 7.53
CA PRO A 25 -3.17 -0.98 7.89
C PRO A 25 -3.90 -1.86 8.91
N ASP A 26 -3.83 -3.18 8.73
CA ASP A 26 -4.51 -4.11 9.63
C ASP A 26 -3.95 -4.05 11.06
N GLU A 27 -2.68 -3.64 11.22
CA GLU A 27 -2.09 -3.36 12.52
C GLU A 27 -2.79 -2.20 13.24
N LEU A 28 -3.13 -1.11 12.52
CA LEU A 28 -3.84 0.03 13.12
C LEU A 28 -5.26 -0.37 13.54
N LYS A 29 -5.95 -1.16 12.72
CA LYS A 29 -7.27 -1.73 13.08
C LYS A 29 -7.19 -2.63 14.31
N ALA A 30 -6.14 -3.45 14.42
CA ALA A 30 -5.95 -4.33 15.57
C ALA A 30 -5.71 -3.50 16.86
N LYS A 31 -4.93 -2.42 16.79
CA LYS A 31 -4.74 -1.50 17.92
C LYS A 31 -6.04 -0.78 18.30
N GLU A 32 -6.85 -0.35 17.33
CA GLU A 32 -8.18 0.23 17.59
C GLU A 32 -9.13 -0.77 18.26
N ALA A 33 -9.16 -2.03 17.82
CA ALA A 33 -9.96 -3.08 18.46
C ALA A 33 -9.52 -3.33 19.91
N LYS A 34 -8.21 -3.36 20.16
CA LYS A 34 -7.66 -3.50 21.51
C LYS A 34 -8.00 -2.31 22.41
N LEU A 35 -8.02 -1.09 21.86
CA LEU A 35 -8.47 0.09 22.59
C LEU A 35 -9.94 -0.03 23.01
N GLU A 36 -10.79 -0.53 22.13
CA GLU A 36 -12.21 -0.74 22.45
C GLU A 36 -12.41 -1.80 23.54
N GLU A 37 -11.64 -2.89 23.51
CA GLU A 37 -11.64 -3.91 24.57
C GLU A 37 -11.21 -3.30 25.92
N LEU A 38 -10.12 -2.53 25.93
CA LEU A 38 -9.62 -1.87 27.13
C LEU A 38 -10.63 -0.88 27.73
N ILE A 39 -11.39 -0.18 26.89
CA ILE A 39 -12.45 0.73 27.35
C ILE A 39 -13.55 -0.06 28.06
N LYS A 40 -13.96 -1.22 27.53
CA LYS A 40 -14.95 -2.10 28.17
C LYS A 40 -14.44 -2.63 29.50
N GLU A 41 -13.21 -3.14 29.53
CA GLU A 41 -12.60 -3.64 30.77
C GLU A 41 -12.49 -2.54 31.85
N LYS A 42 -12.17 -1.30 31.44
CA LYS A 42 -12.16 -0.15 32.35
C LYS A 42 -13.55 0.15 32.91
N GLU A 43 -14.59 0.14 32.08
CA GLU A 43 -15.97 0.32 32.54
C GLU A 43 -16.41 -0.78 33.51
N GLU A 44 -16.04 -2.03 33.23
CA GLU A 44 -16.27 -3.17 34.14
C GLU A 44 -15.55 -2.97 35.48
N ALA A 45 -14.29 -2.54 35.47
CA ALA A 45 -13.53 -2.25 36.69
C ALA A 45 -14.15 -1.11 37.51
N ILE A 46 -14.67 -0.06 36.85
CA ILE A 46 -15.40 1.03 37.51
C ILE A 46 -16.69 0.51 38.16
N ASN A 47 -17.45 -0.32 37.45
CA ASN A 47 -18.69 -0.92 37.96
C ASN A 47 -18.42 -1.87 39.14
N ALA A 48 -17.30 -2.59 39.12
CA ALA A 48 -16.83 -3.44 40.21
C ALA A 48 -16.20 -2.66 41.38
N GLN A 49 -16.13 -1.32 41.30
CA GLN A 49 -15.47 -0.44 42.27
C GLN A 49 -13.97 -0.73 42.45
N GLU A 50 -13.32 -1.37 41.46
CA GLU A 50 -11.88 -1.62 41.41
C GLU A 50 -11.15 -0.38 40.87
N TYR A 51 -11.15 0.71 41.65
CA TYR A 51 -10.64 2.02 41.18
C TYR A 51 -9.15 2.02 40.82
N GLU A 52 -8.32 1.20 41.50
CA GLU A 52 -6.90 1.07 41.18
C GLU A 52 -6.67 0.44 39.80
N LYS A 53 -7.44 -0.62 39.49
CA LYS A 53 -7.41 -1.28 38.18
C LYS A 53 -7.94 -0.36 37.08
N ALA A 54 -9.03 0.36 37.35
CA ALA A 54 -9.57 1.35 36.42
C ALA A 54 -8.58 2.50 36.14
N ALA A 55 -7.80 2.94 37.14
CA ALA A 55 -6.76 3.93 36.96
C ALA A 55 -5.63 3.40 36.06
N TYR A 56 -5.17 2.17 36.30
CA TYR A 56 -4.17 1.51 35.44
C TYR A 56 -4.66 1.39 33.99
N MET A 57 -5.90 0.95 33.79
CA MET A 57 -6.50 0.81 32.46
C MET A 57 -6.67 2.16 31.75
N ARG A 58 -6.97 3.23 32.48
CA ARG A 58 -7.04 4.59 31.93
C ARG A 58 -5.67 5.06 31.42
N ASP A 59 -4.60 4.80 32.17
CA ASP A 59 -3.26 5.19 31.74
C ASP A 59 -2.84 4.41 30.48
N GLU A 60 -3.17 3.11 30.45
CA GLU A 60 -2.92 2.27 29.28
C GLU A 60 -3.76 2.68 28.06
N GLU A 61 -5.01 3.10 28.27
CA GLU A 61 -5.89 3.66 27.23
C GLU A 61 -5.25 4.91 26.61
N GLN A 62 -4.77 5.82 27.45
CA GLN A 62 -4.15 7.05 27.00
C GLN A 62 -2.85 6.77 26.23
N ARG A 63 -2.07 5.78 26.68
CA ARG A 63 -0.84 5.34 26.00
C ARG A 63 -1.15 4.78 24.62
N LEU A 64 -2.07 3.83 24.54
CA LEU A 64 -2.47 3.18 23.28
C LEU A 64 -3.12 4.17 22.31
N LYS A 65 -3.93 5.11 22.80
CA LYS A 65 -4.51 6.18 21.99
C LYS A 65 -3.45 7.10 21.38
N THR A 66 -2.41 7.42 22.14
CA THR A 66 -1.30 8.24 21.64
C THR A 66 -0.50 7.48 20.58
N GLU A 67 -0.28 6.19 20.78
CA GLU A 67 0.38 5.31 19.81
C GLU A 67 -0.41 5.23 18.49
N ILE A 68 -1.71 4.97 18.56
CA ILE A 68 -2.62 4.94 17.39
C ILE A 68 -2.57 6.28 16.63
N GLU A 69 -2.60 7.41 17.34
CA GLU A 69 -2.55 8.73 16.71
C GLU A 69 -1.21 8.99 16.02
N ASN A 70 -0.10 8.53 16.60
CA ASN A 70 1.22 8.63 15.98
C ASN A 70 1.33 7.73 14.75
N ASP A 71 0.95 6.46 14.86
CA ASP A 71 0.95 5.52 13.74
C ASP A 71 0.06 6.01 12.59
N ARG A 72 -1.09 6.61 12.93
CA ARG A 72 -1.99 7.22 11.95
C ARG A 72 -1.34 8.41 11.25
N LYS A 73 -0.64 9.27 11.99
CA LYS A 73 0.11 10.40 11.40
C LYS A 73 1.24 9.92 10.52
N GLU A 74 2.00 8.91 10.94
CA GLU A 74 3.05 8.30 10.14
C GLU A 74 2.49 7.70 8.86
N TRP A 75 1.38 6.96 8.96
CA TRP A 75 0.69 6.39 7.80
C TRP A 75 0.20 7.48 6.83
N VAL A 76 -0.39 8.57 7.33
CA VAL A 76 -0.80 9.71 6.48
C VAL A 76 0.40 10.39 5.83
N ASN A 77 1.53 10.55 6.55
CA ASN A 77 2.75 11.13 6.01
C ASN A 77 3.39 10.24 4.94
N GLN A 78 3.49 8.93 5.19
CA GLN A 78 3.94 7.96 4.19
C GLN A 78 3.03 7.97 2.97
N ARG A 79 1.71 8.02 3.16
CA ARG A 79 0.75 8.20 2.07
C ARG A 79 1.04 9.47 1.26
N ASN A 80 1.27 10.61 1.90
CA ASN A 80 1.55 11.85 1.17
C ASN A 80 2.87 11.80 0.39
N LEU A 81 3.87 11.06 0.87
CA LEU A 81 5.13 10.80 0.17
C LEU A 81 4.92 9.87 -1.05
N THR A 82 4.13 8.80 -0.90
CA THR A 82 3.90 7.80 -1.97
C THR A 82 2.95 8.30 -3.06
N VAL A 83 2.01 9.19 -2.75
CA VAL A 83 1.08 9.77 -3.75
C VAL A 83 1.82 10.62 -4.80
N GLY A 84 3.09 10.98 -4.58
CA GLY A 84 3.89 11.80 -5.49
C GLY A 84 4.64 11.07 -6.60
N SER A 85 4.70 9.73 -6.61
CA SER A 85 5.55 8.98 -7.54
C SER A 85 4.81 7.76 -8.12
N VAL A 86 4.50 7.82 -9.41
CA VAL A 86 4.17 6.62 -10.21
C VAL A 86 5.46 6.19 -10.89
N GLY A 87 6.02 5.07 -10.43
CA GLY A 87 7.26 4.51 -10.98
C GLY A 87 7.02 3.66 -12.22
N GLU A 88 8.13 3.29 -12.86
CA GLU A 88 8.16 2.35 -13.97
C GLU A 88 7.68 0.94 -13.58
N GLU A 89 7.89 0.52 -12.33
CA GLU A 89 7.41 -0.76 -11.81
C GLU A 89 5.88 -0.84 -11.67
N GLU A 90 5.23 0.21 -11.18
CA GLU A 90 3.75 0.28 -11.10
C GLU A 90 3.12 0.19 -12.49
N ILE A 91 3.67 0.91 -13.48
CA ILE A 91 3.18 0.90 -14.86
C ILE A 91 3.39 -0.49 -15.48
N ALA A 92 4.57 -1.10 -15.28
CA ALA A 92 4.87 -2.43 -15.79
C ALA A 92 3.94 -3.51 -15.21
N SER A 93 3.57 -3.40 -13.93
CA SER A 93 2.60 -4.29 -13.27
C SER A 93 1.21 -4.19 -13.90
N ILE A 94 0.77 -3.00 -14.28
CA ILE A 94 -0.55 -2.77 -14.87
C ILE A 94 -0.60 -3.26 -16.32
N VAL A 95 0.42 -2.94 -17.11
CA VAL A 95 0.56 -3.46 -18.48
C VAL A 95 0.61 -4.99 -18.48
N SER A 96 1.32 -5.59 -17.51
CA SER A 96 1.36 -7.05 -17.35
C SER A 96 -0.01 -7.64 -17.00
N ASN A 97 -0.81 -6.97 -16.16
CA ASN A 97 -2.16 -7.41 -15.81
C ASN A 97 -3.14 -7.29 -16.99
N TRP A 98 -3.06 -6.20 -17.76
CA TRP A 98 -3.92 -5.99 -18.93
C TRP A 98 -3.60 -6.93 -20.09
N THR A 99 -2.31 -7.20 -20.32
CA THR A 99 -1.87 -7.99 -21.48
C THR A 99 -1.59 -9.46 -21.14
N GLY A 100 -1.48 -9.80 -19.86
CA GLY A 100 -1.08 -11.13 -19.39
C GLY A 100 0.41 -11.45 -19.63
N VAL A 101 1.17 -10.52 -20.21
CA VAL A 101 2.59 -10.73 -20.55
C VAL A 101 3.48 -10.01 -19.54
N PRO A 102 4.39 -10.72 -18.84
CA PRO A 102 5.31 -10.09 -17.89
C PRO A 102 6.26 -9.14 -18.63
N VAL A 103 6.07 -7.83 -18.47
CA VAL A 103 6.87 -6.81 -19.15
C VAL A 103 8.35 -6.90 -18.78
N SER A 104 8.65 -7.34 -17.56
CA SER A 104 10.03 -7.59 -17.09
C SER A 104 10.73 -8.72 -17.86
N LYS A 105 10.00 -9.73 -18.36
CA LYS A 105 10.57 -10.79 -19.21
C LYS A 105 10.72 -10.34 -20.67
N LEU A 106 9.76 -9.54 -21.16
CA LEU A 106 9.78 -8.98 -22.52
C LEU A 106 11.00 -8.09 -22.76
N ALA A 107 11.37 -7.22 -21.81
CA ALA A 107 12.49 -6.30 -21.98
C ALA A 107 13.84 -7.02 -22.19
N ALA A 108 14.06 -8.14 -21.49
CA ALA A 108 15.25 -8.97 -21.65
C ALA A 108 15.26 -9.70 -23.01
N GLU A 109 14.12 -10.28 -23.41
CA GLU A 109 13.99 -11.05 -24.65
C GLU A 109 14.04 -10.16 -25.91
N GLU A 110 13.53 -8.93 -25.86
CA GLU A 110 13.67 -7.92 -26.93
C GLU A 110 15.12 -7.45 -27.06
N SER A 111 15.82 -7.22 -25.95
CA SER A 111 17.23 -6.82 -25.99
C SER A 111 18.10 -7.90 -26.63
N GLU A 112 17.84 -9.17 -26.31
CA GLU A 112 18.52 -10.31 -26.93
C GLU A 112 18.14 -10.49 -28.41
N ARG A 113 16.87 -10.28 -28.79
CA ARG A 113 16.44 -10.26 -30.19
C ARG A 113 17.07 -9.12 -30.99
N LEU A 114 17.23 -7.94 -30.40
CA LEU A 114 17.88 -6.79 -31.03
C LEU A 114 19.36 -7.06 -31.30
N VAL A 115 20.05 -7.70 -30.35
CA VAL A 115 21.45 -8.12 -30.52
C VAL A 115 21.59 -9.15 -31.65
N ASN A 116 20.64 -10.09 -31.75
CA ASN A 116 20.65 -11.14 -32.77
C ASN A 116 19.95 -10.73 -34.08
N LEU A 117 19.46 -9.49 -34.18
CA LEU A 117 18.66 -9.02 -35.31
C LEU A 117 19.47 -8.98 -36.61
N GLU A 118 20.74 -8.57 -36.53
CA GLU A 118 21.66 -8.53 -37.68
C GLU A 118 21.91 -9.92 -38.26
N GLU A 119 22.00 -10.94 -37.41
CA GLU A 119 22.25 -12.33 -37.81
C GLU A 119 20.99 -12.97 -38.42
N VAL A 120 19.82 -12.71 -37.82
CA VAL A 120 18.51 -13.19 -38.34
C VAL A 120 18.18 -12.54 -39.68
N LEU A 121 18.55 -11.28 -39.89
CA LEU A 121 18.34 -10.59 -41.18
C LEU A 121 19.25 -11.15 -42.27
N HIS A 122 20.51 -11.48 -41.97
CA HIS A 122 21.42 -12.11 -42.93
C HIS A 122 21.03 -13.55 -43.31
N GLN A 123 20.35 -14.30 -42.44
CA GLN A 123 19.85 -15.65 -42.77
C GLN A 123 18.63 -15.66 -43.70
N ARG A 124 17.96 -14.52 -43.86
CA ARG A 124 16.70 -14.41 -44.63
C ARG A 124 16.89 -13.78 -46.01
N VAL A 125 18.13 -13.62 -46.46
CA VAL A 125 18.53 -13.19 -47.81
C VAL A 125 19.31 -14.31 -48.49
#